data_AF-A0A7R7CN68-F1
#
_entry.id   AF-A0A7R7CN68-F1
#
_cell.length_a   1.000
_cell.length_b   1.000
_cell.length_c   1.000
_cell.angle_alpha   90.00
_cell.angle_beta   90.00
_cell.angle_gamma   90.00
#
_symmetry.space_group_name_H-M   'P 1'
#
loop_
_entity.id
_entity.type
_entity.pdbx_description
1 polymer ?
#
loop_
_entity_poly.entity_id
_entity_poly.type
_entity_poly.pdbx_seq_one_letter_code
_entity_poly.pdbx_strand_id
1 'polypeptide(L)' 'MNENNIEMVTLTEAQRKAQRSRSIAIGIGLGALVIIFYVATIVRM' A
#
# COMPACT_ATOMS: atom_id res chain seq x y z
N MET A 1 35.04 -9.95 12.78
CA MET A 1 33.65 -9.79 13.25
C MET A 1 32.90 -8.94 12.26
N ASN A 2 32.20 -9.58 11.31
CA ASN A 2 31.14 -8.99 10.52
C ASN A 2 29.88 -9.71 11.02
N GLU A 3 29.12 -9.01 11.86
CA GLU A 3 27.93 -9.54 12.52
C GLU A 3 26.73 -8.72 12.04
N ASN A 4 26.56 -8.65 10.71
CA ASN A 4 25.38 -8.05 10.09
C ASN A 4 24.57 -9.12 9.34
N ASN A 5 24.49 -10.34 9.88
CA ASN A 5 23.49 -11.30 9.44
C ASN A 5 22.16 -10.89 10.05
N ILE A 6 21.47 -9.98 9.36
CA ILE A 6 20.08 -9.64 9.62
C ILE A 6 19.29 -10.94 9.40
N GLU A 7 19.02 -11.67 10.47
CA GLU A 7 18.20 -12.88 10.43
C GLU A 7 16.79 -12.45 10.03
N MET A 8 16.52 -12.46 8.72
CA MET A 8 15.25 -12.00 8.19
C MET A 8 14.19 -13.03 8.57
N VAL A 9 13.33 -12.66 9.51
CA VAL A 9 12.11 -13.41 9.82
C VAL A 9 11.25 -13.45 8.56
N THR A 10 11.26 -14.57 7.86
CA THR A 10 10.42 -14.80 6.68
C THR A 10 8.98 -14.93 7.15
N LEU A 11 8.18 -13.92 6.81
CA LEU A 11 6.75 -13.93 7.10
C LEU A 11 6.08 -15.10 6.38
N THR A 12 5.24 -15.84 7.10
CA THR A 12 4.44 -16.90 6.50
C THR A 12 3.49 -16.30 5.45
N GLU A 13 3.07 -17.10 4.46
CA GLU A 13 2.12 -16.69 3.41
C GLU A 13 0.88 -15.96 3.98
N ALA A 14 0.39 -16.42 5.14
CA ALA A 14 -0.75 -15.83 5.84
C ALA A 14 -0.44 -14.42 6.38
N GLN A 15 0.76 -14.21 6.93
CA GLN A 15 1.20 -12.91 7.45
C GLN A 15 1.42 -11.89 6.32
N ARG A 16 2.01 -12.32 5.20
CA ARG A 16 2.17 -11.46 4.01
C ARG A 16 0.83 -11.01 3.44
N LYS A 17 -0.17 -11.90 3.40
CA LYS A 17 -1.53 -11.58 2.92
C LYS A 17 -2.20 -10.50 3.78
N ALA A 18 -2.05 -10.58 5.10
CA ALA A 18 -2.60 -9.60 6.04
C ALA A 18 -1.90 -8.23 5.97
N GLN A 19 -0.60 -8.20 5.65
CA GLN A 19 0.13 -6.95 5.43
C GLN A 19 -0.31 -6.27 4.12
N ARG A 20 -0.45 -7.06 3.04
CA ARG A 20 -0.83 -6.53 1.72
C ARG A 20 -2.23 -5.92 1.72
N SER A 21 -3.18 -6.48 2.47
CA SER A 21 -4.54 -5.94 2.53
C SER A 21 -4.59 -4.52 3.13
N ARG A 22 -3.76 -4.24 4.14
CA ARG A 22 -3.68 -2.89 4.75
C ARG A 22 -3.13 -1.86 3.79
N SER A 23 -2.06 -2.20 3.08
CA SER A 23 -1.46 -1.30 2.08
C SER A 23 -2.39 -1.07 0.88
N ILE A 24 -3.16 -2.09 0.47
CA ILE A 24 -4.14 -1.97 -0.62
C ILE A 24 -5.28 -1.03 -0.22
N ALA A 25 -5.80 -1.13 1.02
CA ALA A 25 -6.89 -0.28 1.48
C ALA A 25 -6.51 1.21 1.43
N ILE A 26 -5.30 1.56 1.85
CA ILE A 26 -4.79 2.94 1.79
C ILE A 26 -4.63 3.39 0.33
N GLY A 27 -4.06 2.53 -0.53
CA GLY A 27 -3.89 2.84 -1.96
C GLY A 27 -5.22 3.10 -2.68
N ILE A 28 -6.24 2.29 -2.39
CA ILE A 28 -7.59 2.46 -2.95
C ILE A 28 -8.21 3.78 -2.45
N GLY A 29 -8.08 4.09 -1.15
CA GLY A 29 -8.61 5.33 -0.58
C GLY A 29 -7.99 6.58 -1.22
N LEU A 30 -6.66 6.61 -1.35
CA LEU A 30 -5.95 7.72 -1.99
C LEU A 30 -6.30 7.82 -3.48
N GLY A 31 -6.36 6.70 -4.21
CA GLY A 31 -6.73 6.68 -5.63
C GLY A 31 -8.14 7.19 -5.89
N ALA A 32 -9.11 6.75 -5.09
CA ALA A 32 -10.50 7.21 -5.18
C ALA A 32 -10.62 8.72 -4.96
N LEU A 33 -9.90 9.25 -3.96
CA LEU A 33 -9.88 10.69 -3.69
C LEU A 33 -9.35 11.49 -4.88
N VAL A 34 -8.24 11.05 -5.49
CA VAL A 34 -7.68 11.70 -6.70
C VAL A 34 -8.66 11.66 -7.87
N ILE A 35 -9.35 10.54 -8.09
CA ILE A 35 -10.33 10.40 -9.17
C ILE A 35 -11.47 11.42 -9.01
N ILE A 36 -12.00 11.59 -7.79
CA ILE A 36 -13.07 12.56 -7.53
C ILE A 36 -12.62 13.99 -7.89
N PHE A 37 -11.43 14.40 -7.43
CA PHE A 37 -10.87 15.72 -7.74
C PHE A 37 -10.64 15.91 -9.24
N TYR A 38 -10.12 14.89 -9.93
CA TYR A 38 -9.86 14.96 -11.36
C TYR A 38 -11.15 15.10 -12.17
N VAL A 39 -12.17 14.28 -11.88
CA VAL A 39 -13.48 14.37 -12.54
C VAL A 39 -14.13 15.72 -12.27
N ALA A 40 -14.10 16.21 -11.02
CA ALA A 40 -14.61 17.54 -10.69
C ALA A 40 -13.89 18.66 -11.44
N THR A 41 -12.58 18.50 -11.69
CA THR A 41 -11.78 19.45 -12.46
C THR A 41 -12.19 19.45 -13.93
N ILE A 42 -12.35 18.27 -14.55
CA ILE A 42 -12.82 18.14 -15.94
C ILE A 42 -14.23 18.68 -16.13
N VAL A 43 -15.15 18.38 -15.22
CA VAL A 43 -16.55 18.84 -15.34
C VAL A 43 -16.64 20.37 -15.24
N ARG A 44 -15.71 21.00 -14.52
CA ARG A 44 -15.70 22.44 -14.28
C ARG A 44 -14.94 23.24 -15.35
N MET A 45 -14.11 22.58 -16.17
CA MET A 45 -13.37 23.19 -17.27
C MET A 45 -14.14 23.04 -18.57
#